data_AF-A0A0G2HTL6-F1
#
_entry.id   AF-A0A0G2HTL6-F1
#
_cell.length_a   1.000
_cell.length_b   1.000
_cell.length_c   1.000
_cell.angle_alpha   90.00
_cell.angle_beta   90.00
_cell.angle_gamma   90.00
#
_symmetry.space_group_name_H-M   'P 1'
#
loop_
_entity.id
_entity.type
_entity.pdbx_description
1 polymer ?
#
loop_
_entity_poly.entity_id
_entity_poly.type
_entity_poly.pdbx_seq_one_letter_code
_entity_poly.pdbx_strand_id
1 'polypeptide(L)'
;MSIDQKHAFGNILAVFQAGSRIQAQPFAMRAPEVWQGQACTEPSQVWALAAMLLCWIKPGILGTPGCPMPLLNETWCIAKLMRLLPSWTIPPLEDENRQNEFNLAKALNERTLPQLCQMSVLEDEILKVDMPTELRDLLQLMLVVNPDERPSATHVLASKEFWALDKALADMK
;
A
#
# COMPACT_ATOMS: atom_id res chain seq x y z
N MET A 1 -5.39 35.89 5.72
CA MET A 1 -4.51 35.87 4.53
C MET A 1 -3.10 35.66 5.06
N SER A 2 -2.39 34.56 4.86
CA SER A 2 -2.39 33.57 3.78
C SER A 2 -2.01 32.21 4.38
N ILE A 3 -2.68 31.14 3.95
CA ILE A 3 -2.31 29.76 4.29
C ILE A 3 -1.31 29.30 3.23
N ASP A 4 -0.06 29.08 3.63
CA ASP A 4 0.99 28.53 2.76
C ASP A 4 0.71 27.03 2.51
N GLN A 5 0.09 26.72 1.38
CA GLN A 5 0.05 25.38 0.80
C GLN A 5 1.42 25.05 0.19
N LYS A 6 2.33 24.42 0.94
CA LYS A 6 3.63 23.95 0.40
C LYS A 6 4.05 22.54 0.85
N HIS A 7 3.12 21.60 0.95
CA HIS A 7 3.46 20.20 1.30
C HIS A 7 2.88 19.13 0.35
N ALA A 8 2.43 19.48 -0.86
CA ALA A 8 1.74 18.50 -1.72
C ALA A 8 2.65 17.49 -2.45
N PHE A 9 3.92 17.79 -2.76
CA PHE A 9 4.82 16.85 -3.45
C PHE A 9 6.29 17.08 -3.07
N GLY A 10 6.64 16.73 -1.83
CA GLY A 10 7.92 17.12 -1.21
C GLY A 10 9.13 16.20 -1.46
N ASN A 11 9.09 15.26 -2.40
CA ASN A 11 10.27 14.41 -2.68
C ASN A 11 10.42 14.07 -4.17
N ILE A 12 10.72 15.09 -4.99
CA ILE A 12 11.06 14.96 -6.42
C ILE A 12 12.46 14.32 -6.63
N LEU A 13 13.22 14.09 -5.56
CA LEU A 13 14.58 13.53 -5.60
C LEU A 13 14.68 12.06 -6.05
N ALA A 14 13.55 11.39 -6.33
CA ALA A 14 13.50 10.00 -6.79
C ALA A 14 12.57 9.83 -8.00
N VAL A 15 12.59 10.77 -8.95
CA VAL A 15 11.92 10.59 -10.25
C VAL A 15 12.81 9.75 -11.15
N PHE A 16 12.31 8.56 -11.52
CA PHE A 16 12.94 7.67 -12.48
C PHE A 16 11.95 7.36 -13.61
N GLN A 17 12.47 6.98 -14.78
CA GLN A 17 11.62 6.48 -15.86
C GLN A 17 10.82 5.27 -15.36
N ALA A 18 9.54 5.19 -15.71
CA ALA A 18 8.69 4.05 -15.35
C ALA A 18 9.36 2.73 -15.78
N GLY A 19 9.33 1.73 -14.91
CA GLY A 19 9.94 0.42 -15.18
C GLY A 19 11.47 0.38 -15.04
N SER A 20 12.15 1.49 -14.71
CA SER A 20 13.63 1.51 -14.64
C SER A 20 14.22 1.01 -13.32
N ARG A 21 13.41 0.85 -12.26
CA ARG A 21 13.89 0.45 -10.92
C ARG A 21 12.90 -0.42 -10.17
N ILE A 22 13.44 -1.39 -9.43
CA ILE A 22 12.70 -2.38 -8.62
C ILE A 22 12.56 -1.94 -7.15
N GLN A 23 13.37 -0.99 -6.67
CA GLN A 23 13.32 -0.49 -5.28
C GLN A 23 13.04 1.01 -5.19
N ALA A 24 12.14 1.51 -6.03
CA ALA A 24 11.83 2.95 -6.08
C ALA A 24 10.89 3.42 -4.94
N GLN A 25 10.13 2.50 -4.33
CA GLN A 25 9.10 2.84 -3.35
C GLN A 25 9.57 2.57 -1.90
N PRO A 26 9.26 3.47 -0.95
CA PRO A 26 9.45 3.23 0.49
C PRO A 26 8.66 2.01 0.97
N PHE A 27 9.10 1.37 2.06
CA PHE A 27 8.50 0.12 2.56
C PHE A 27 6.98 0.15 2.71
N ALA A 28 6.43 1.21 3.31
CA ALA A 28 4.98 1.32 3.55
C ALA A 28 4.18 1.55 2.26
N MET A 29 4.80 2.11 1.21
CA MET A 29 4.13 2.50 -0.03
C MET A 29 4.46 1.56 -1.19
N ARG A 30 5.25 0.51 -0.93
CA ARG A 30 5.71 -0.42 -1.94
C ARG A 30 4.59 -1.35 -2.36
N ALA A 31 4.31 -1.35 -3.66
CA ALA A 31 3.24 -2.14 -4.25
C ALA A 31 3.59 -3.64 -4.26
N PRO A 32 2.58 -4.53 -4.28
CA PRO A 32 2.77 -5.99 -4.28
C PRO A 32 3.72 -6.48 -5.37
N GLU A 33 3.56 -6.00 -6.60
CA GLU A 33 4.40 -6.38 -7.73
C GLU A 33 5.86 -5.92 -7.55
N VAL A 34 6.07 -4.78 -6.89
CA VAL A 34 7.41 -4.26 -6.59
C VAL A 34 8.07 -5.07 -5.48
N TRP A 35 7.30 -5.55 -4.50
CA TRP A 35 7.78 -6.56 -3.55
C TRP A 35 8.16 -7.87 -4.25
N GLN A 36 7.46 -8.27 -5.30
CA GLN A 36 7.78 -9.47 -6.08
C GLN A 36 9.03 -9.30 -6.99
N GLY A 37 9.67 -8.13 -6.99
CA GLY A 37 10.86 -7.85 -7.78
C GLY A 37 10.56 -7.26 -9.16
N GLN A 38 9.31 -6.91 -9.46
CA GLN A 38 8.97 -6.20 -10.68
C GLN A 38 9.37 -4.72 -10.57
N ALA A 39 9.62 -4.11 -11.72
CA ALA A 39 9.93 -2.69 -11.75
C ALA A 39 8.70 -1.85 -11.41
N CYS A 40 8.94 -0.70 -10.79
CA CYS A 40 7.87 0.23 -10.41
C CYS A 40 7.30 0.93 -11.65
N THR A 41 6.00 0.76 -11.90
CA THR A 41 5.28 1.31 -13.06
C THR A 41 4.19 2.29 -12.62
N GLU A 42 3.41 2.81 -13.57
CA GLU A 42 2.31 3.74 -13.27
C GLU A 42 1.26 3.15 -12.30
N PRO A 43 0.77 1.90 -12.47
CA PRO A 43 -0.08 1.26 -11.47
C PRO A 43 0.55 1.22 -10.07
N SER A 44 1.85 0.97 -9.96
CA SER A 44 2.54 0.97 -8.67
C SER A 44 2.43 2.31 -7.95
N GLN A 45 2.42 3.43 -8.68
CA GLN A 45 2.24 4.76 -8.08
C GLN A 45 0.84 4.99 -7.54
N VAL A 46 -0.19 4.46 -8.21
CA VAL A 46 -1.58 4.49 -7.71
C VAL A 46 -1.67 3.75 -6.38
N TRP A 47 -1.05 2.57 -6.27
CA TRP A 47 -0.93 1.86 -4.98
C TRP A 47 -0.24 2.71 -3.92
N ALA A 48 0.94 3.29 -4.25
CA ALA A 48 1.71 4.07 -3.30
C ALA A 48 0.92 5.26 -2.72
N LEU A 49 0.11 5.92 -3.55
CA LEU A 49 -0.75 7.02 -3.12
C LEU A 49 -1.83 6.53 -2.13
N ALA A 50 -2.51 5.43 -2.44
CA ALA A 50 -3.53 4.87 -1.56
C ALA A 50 -2.92 4.32 -0.24
N ALA A 51 -1.78 3.64 -0.33
CA ALA A 51 -1.03 3.18 0.83
C ALA A 51 -0.60 4.34 1.74
N MET A 52 -0.21 5.48 1.15
CA MET A 52 0.14 6.69 1.89
C MET A 52 -1.06 7.25 2.66
N LEU A 53 -2.20 7.40 1.98
CA LEU A 53 -3.44 7.84 2.61
C LEU A 53 -3.86 6.89 3.74
N LEU A 54 -3.82 5.57 3.49
CA LEU A 54 -4.13 4.57 4.49
C LEU A 54 -3.17 4.64 5.70
N CYS A 55 -1.88 4.87 5.49
CA CYS A 55 -0.92 5.06 6.57
C CYS A 55 -1.14 6.35 7.37
N TRP A 56 -1.68 7.40 6.78
CA TRP A 56 -2.09 8.60 7.53
C TRP A 56 -3.30 8.33 8.41
N ILE A 57 -4.26 7.56 7.91
CA ILE A 57 -5.51 7.28 8.62
C ILE A 57 -5.29 6.22 9.70
N LYS A 58 -4.47 5.20 9.40
CA LYS A 58 -4.14 4.09 10.30
C LYS A 58 -2.62 3.88 10.36
N PRO A 59 -1.91 4.69 11.17
CA PRO A 59 -0.46 4.58 11.30
C PRO A 59 -0.01 3.17 11.66
N GLY A 60 1.03 2.69 10.97
CA GLY A 60 1.62 1.38 11.22
C GLY A 60 0.85 0.20 10.64
N ILE A 61 -0.25 0.37 9.90
CA ILE A 61 -0.89 -0.74 9.16
C ILE A 61 0.03 -1.35 8.09
N LEU A 62 0.83 -0.54 7.41
CA LEU A 62 1.83 -0.96 6.43
C LEU A 62 3.25 -0.60 6.91
N GLY A 63 4.26 -1.17 6.24
CA GLY A 63 5.67 -0.90 6.54
C GLY A 63 6.18 -1.58 7.82
N THR A 64 7.33 -1.09 8.29
CA THR A 64 8.12 -1.66 9.40
C THR A 64 7.61 -1.47 10.82
N PRO A 65 6.61 -0.61 11.16
CA PRO A 65 6.11 -0.52 12.52
C PRO A 65 5.66 -1.88 13.08
N GLY A 66 6.02 -2.13 14.34
CA GLY A 66 5.78 -3.40 15.04
C GLY A 66 6.84 -4.48 14.79
N CYS A 67 7.79 -4.25 13.87
CA CYS A 67 8.84 -5.22 13.58
C CYS A 67 9.75 -5.44 14.80
N PRO A 68 10.00 -6.69 15.22
CA PRO A 68 10.81 -6.99 16.40
C PRO A 68 12.30 -6.72 16.18
N MET A 69 12.78 -6.75 14.93
CA MET A 69 14.19 -6.54 14.61
C MET A 69 14.38 -5.94 13.20
N PRO A 70 15.24 -4.91 13.03
CA PRO A 70 15.41 -4.25 11.74
C PRO A 70 15.81 -5.15 10.57
N LEU A 71 16.52 -6.25 10.84
CA LEU A 71 16.92 -7.22 9.80
C LEU A 71 15.72 -7.90 9.14
N LEU A 72 14.57 -7.98 9.82
CA LEU A 72 13.34 -8.57 9.29
C LEU A 72 12.41 -7.54 8.65
N ASN A 73 12.86 -6.30 8.41
CA ASN A 73 11.97 -5.24 7.93
C ASN A 73 11.26 -5.60 6.61
N GLU A 74 11.97 -6.20 5.64
CA GLU A 74 11.36 -6.62 4.38
C GLU A 74 10.35 -7.74 4.59
N THR A 75 10.79 -8.83 5.23
CA THR A 75 9.94 -9.95 5.62
C THR A 75 8.67 -9.50 6.35
N TRP A 76 8.80 -8.57 7.29
CA TRP A 76 7.72 -8.04 8.12
C TRP A 76 6.69 -7.29 7.27
N CYS A 77 7.16 -6.45 6.34
CA CYS A 77 6.27 -5.75 5.42
C CYS A 77 5.48 -6.73 4.55
N ILE A 78 6.15 -7.76 4.00
CA ILE A 78 5.52 -8.79 3.18
C ILE A 78 4.50 -9.58 4.02
N ALA A 79 4.85 -9.97 5.25
CA ALA A 79 3.96 -10.72 6.13
C ALA A 79 2.67 -9.94 6.45
N LYS A 80 2.78 -8.62 6.68
CA LYS A 80 1.62 -7.74 6.88
C LYS A 80 0.74 -7.66 5.65
N LEU A 81 1.33 -7.50 4.46
CA LEU A 81 0.57 -7.51 3.22
C LEU A 81 -0.17 -8.84 2.99
N MET A 82 0.47 -9.98 3.26
CA MET A 82 -0.19 -11.30 3.18
C MET A 82 -1.39 -11.43 4.13
N ARG A 83 -1.33 -10.82 5.32
CA ARG A 83 -2.45 -10.81 6.29
C ARG A 83 -3.59 -9.92 5.82
N LEU A 84 -3.24 -8.72 5.35
CA LEU A 84 -4.21 -7.75 4.86
C LEU A 84 -4.90 -8.23 3.58
N LEU A 85 -4.18 -8.98 2.74
CA LEU A 85 -4.60 -9.31 1.37
C LEU A 85 -4.47 -10.83 1.15
N PRO A 86 -5.35 -11.64 1.74
CA PRO A 86 -5.25 -13.11 1.68
C PRO A 86 -5.43 -13.67 0.25
N SER A 87 -6.04 -12.89 -0.66
CA SER A 87 -6.15 -13.22 -2.09
C SER A 87 -4.86 -12.97 -2.88
N TRP A 88 -3.84 -12.35 -2.27
CA TRP A 88 -2.57 -12.07 -2.93
C TRP A 88 -1.83 -13.37 -3.22
N THR A 89 -1.92 -13.79 -4.48
CA THR A 89 -1.23 -14.97 -4.99
C THR A 89 0.18 -14.59 -5.39
N ILE A 90 1.15 -15.35 -4.88
CA ILE A 90 2.58 -15.12 -5.13
C ILE A 90 3.05 -16.22 -6.07
N PRO A 91 3.35 -15.90 -7.35
CA PRO A 91 3.99 -16.86 -8.23
C PRO A 91 5.43 -17.14 -7.76
N PRO A 92 6.04 -18.25 -8.20
CA PRO A 92 7.47 -18.46 -8.01
C PRO A 92 8.26 -17.25 -8.52
N LEU A 93 9.16 -16.72 -7.69
CA LEU A 93 9.96 -15.55 -8.01
C LEU A 93 11.30 -15.96 -8.59
N GLU A 94 11.79 -15.18 -9.57
CA GLU A 94 13.09 -15.45 -10.23
C GLU A 94 14.28 -15.22 -9.28
N ASP A 95 14.17 -14.23 -8.38
CA ASP A 95 15.21 -13.91 -7.39
C ASP A 95 15.06 -14.78 -6.14
N GLU A 96 16.07 -15.63 -5.88
CA GLU A 96 16.06 -16.57 -4.76
C GLU A 96 16.00 -15.86 -3.39
N ASN A 97 16.69 -14.73 -3.25
CA ASN A 97 16.65 -13.94 -2.02
C ASN A 97 15.22 -13.45 -1.74
N ARG A 98 14.54 -12.95 -2.78
CA ARG A 98 13.15 -12.53 -2.68
C ARG A 98 12.23 -13.70 -2.37
N GLN A 99 12.42 -14.84 -3.03
CA GLN A 99 11.66 -16.05 -2.73
C GLN A 99 11.82 -16.46 -1.26
N ASN A 100 13.03 -16.37 -0.71
CA ASN A 100 13.32 -16.66 0.69
C ASN A 100 12.64 -15.66 1.65
N GLU A 101 12.61 -14.37 1.33
CA GLU A 101 11.87 -13.35 2.09
C GLU A 101 10.38 -13.67 2.17
N PHE A 102 9.76 -14.07 1.04
CA PHE A 102 8.36 -14.48 1.01
C PHE A 102 8.09 -15.76 1.80
N ASN A 103 8.98 -16.75 1.69
CA ASN A 103 8.89 -17.99 2.47
C ASN A 103 8.97 -17.71 3.98
N LEU A 104 9.89 -16.82 4.38
CA LEU A 104 10.04 -16.43 5.78
C LEU A 104 8.81 -15.63 6.26
N ALA A 105 8.27 -14.73 5.45
CA ALA A 105 7.05 -13.98 5.77
C ALA A 105 5.84 -14.91 5.99
N LYS A 106 5.71 -15.95 5.16
CA LYS A 106 4.69 -16.99 5.36
C LYS A 106 4.91 -17.73 6.68
N ALA A 107 6.14 -18.15 6.99
CA ALA A 107 6.46 -18.81 8.24
C ALA A 107 6.20 -17.91 9.48
N LEU A 108 6.44 -16.59 9.38
CA LEU A 108 6.09 -15.64 10.45
C LEU A 108 4.58 -15.59 10.69
N ASN A 109 3.78 -15.64 9.62
CA ASN A 109 2.33 -15.67 9.72
C ASN A 109 1.80 -16.96 10.34
N GLU A 110 2.47 -18.10 10.12
CA GLU A 110 2.11 -19.39 10.71
C GLU A 110 2.48 -19.50 12.21
N ARG A 111 3.58 -18.86 12.62
CA ARG A 111 4.08 -18.87 14.02
C ARG A 111 3.29 -18.01 15.01
N THR A 112 2.15 -17.46 14.56
CA THR A 112 1.21 -16.69 15.38
C THR A 112 1.83 -15.59 16.25
N LEU A 113 2.78 -14.83 15.70
CA LEU A 113 3.34 -13.67 16.41
C LEU A 113 2.22 -12.69 16.81
N PRO A 114 2.10 -12.30 18.09
CA PRO A 114 0.95 -11.52 18.58
C PRO A 114 0.66 -10.26 17.76
N GLN A 115 1.69 -9.53 17.33
CA GLN A 115 1.54 -8.30 16.56
C GLN A 115 0.98 -8.54 15.16
N LEU A 116 1.33 -9.64 14.49
CA LEU A 116 0.78 -10.02 13.19
C LEU A 116 -0.60 -10.69 13.33
N CYS A 117 -0.82 -11.41 14.42
CA CYS A 117 -2.10 -12.08 14.71
C CYS A 117 -3.26 -11.13 14.97
N GLN A 118 -2.98 -9.94 15.50
CA GLN A 118 -4.00 -8.94 15.75
C GLN A 118 -4.49 -8.25 14.46
N MET A 119 -3.73 -8.38 13.37
CA MET A 119 -4.11 -7.83 12.07
C MET A 119 -5.11 -8.76 11.38
N SER A 120 -6.27 -8.20 11.02
CA SER A 120 -7.26 -8.84 10.15
C SER A 120 -7.00 -8.51 8.68
N VAL A 121 -7.90 -8.97 7.80
CA VAL A 121 -7.92 -8.58 6.39
C VAL A 121 -8.14 -7.07 6.25
N LEU A 122 -7.76 -6.51 5.10
CA LEU A 122 -7.75 -5.07 4.85
C LEU A 122 -9.13 -4.44 5.07
N GLU A 123 -10.19 -5.09 4.59
CA GLU A 123 -11.57 -4.61 4.71
C GLU A 123 -11.95 -4.41 6.19
N ASP A 124 -11.66 -5.41 7.02
CA ASP A 124 -11.92 -5.36 8.45
C ASP A 124 -11.04 -4.31 9.16
N GLU A 125 -9.78 -4.17 8.76
CA GLU A 125 -8.88 -3.17 9.35
C GLU A 125 -9.31 -1.74 9.03
N ILE A 126 -9.85 -1.51 7.83
CA ILE A 126 -10.40 -0.22 7.41
C ILE A 126 -11.69 0.09 8.17
N LEU A 127 -12.53 -0.90 8.46
CA LEU A 127 -13.75 -0.73 9.26
C LEU A 127 -13.48 -0.33 10.72
N LYS A 128 -12.29 -0.64 11.24
CA LYS A 128 -11.86 -0.25 12.60
C LYS A 128 -11.50 1.23 12.73
N VAL A 129 -11.48 1.99 11.64
CA VAL A 129 -11.11 3.40 11.65
C VAL A 129 -12.29 4.25 11.23
N ASP A 130 -12.49 5.35 11.95
CA ASP A 130 -13.49 6.34 11.58
C ASP A 130 -13.01 7.12 10.35
N MET A 131 -13.66 6.86 9.20
CA MET A 131 -13.38 7.53 7.94
C MET A 131 -14.65 7.66 7.11
N PRO A 132 -14.78 8.72 6.28
CA PRO A 132 -15.87 8.84 5.33
C PRO A 132 -15.93 7.63 4.39
N THR A 133 -17.14 7.18 4.09
CA THR A 133 -17.37 6.05 3.17
C THR A 133 -16.77 6.33 1.79
N GLU A 134 -16.83 7.57 1.33
CA GLU A 134 -16.28 7.99 0.03
C GLU A 134 -14.75 7.80 -0.03
N LEU A 135 -14.04 8.04 1.08
CA LEU A 135 -12.61 7.80 1.16
C LEU A 135 -12.29 6.31 1.22
N ARG A 136 -13.12 5.52 1.93
CA ARG A 136 -13.01 4.06 1.96
C ARG A 136 -13.16 3.46 0.57
N ASP A 137 -14.20 3.87 -0.16
CA ASP A 137 -14.49 3.37 -1.51
C ASP A 137 -13.35 3.72 -2.48
N LEU A 138 -12.80 4.94 -2.37
CA LEU A 138 -11.62 5.35 -3.15
C LEU A 138 -10.38 4.51 -2.81
N LEU A 139 -10.13 4.22 -1.53
CA LEU A 139 -9.03 3.36 -1.11
C LEU A 139 -9.18 1.93 -1.65
N GLN A 140 -10.40 1.37 -1.62
CA GLN A 140 -10.69 0.03 -2.17
C GLN A 140 -10.48 -0.02 -3.69
N LEU A 141 -10.86 1.05 -4.40
CA LEU A 141 -10.61 1.18 -5.84
C LEU A 141 -9.11 1.16 -6.19
N MET A 142 -8.27 1.75 -5.34
CA MET A 142 -6.85 1.94 -5.63
C MET A 142 -5.94 0.81 -5.09
N LEU A 143 -6.30 0.19 -3.96
CA LEU A 143 -5.53 -0.87 -3.29
C LEU A 143 -5.78 -2.26 -3.90
N VAL A 144 -5.80 -2.33 -5.23
CA VAL A 144 -5.93 -3.59 -5.99
C VAL A 144 -4.56 -4.26 -6.11
N VAL A 145 -4.49 -5.54 -5.74
CA VAL A 145 -3.24 -6.31 -5.71
C VAL A 145 -2.68 -6.54 -7.11
N ASN A 146 -3.53 -7.02 -8.03
CA ASN A 146 -3.13 -7.26 -9.41
C ASN A 146 -2.90 -5.91 -10.13
N PRO A 147 -1.68 -5.58 -10.57
CA PRO A 147 -1.40 -4.31 -11.23
C PRO A 147 -2.16 -4.14 -12.56
N ASP A 148 -2.52 -5.24 -13.24
CA ASP A 148 -3.27 -5.19 -14.51
C ASP A 148 -4.76 -4.85 -14.31
N GLU A 149 -5.29 -5.13 -13.12
CA GLU A 149 -6.66 -4.79 -12.72
C GLU A 149 -6.72 -3.43 -12.00
N ARG A 150 -5.57 -2.91 -11.56
CA ARG A 150 -5.50 -1.65 -10.83
C ARG A 150 -5.76 -0.49 -11.80
N PRO A 151 -6.67 0.44 -11.47
CA PRO A 151 -6.98 1.56 -12.34
C PRO A 151 -5.78 2.49 -12.51
N SER A 152 -5.67 3.11 -13.68
CA SER A 152 -4.72 4.20 -13.90
C SER A 152 -5.12 5.43 -13.07
N ALA A 153 -4.18 6.35 -12.85
CA ALA A 153 -4.48 7.61 -12.18
C ALA A 153 -5.57 8.42 -12.92
N THR A 154 -5.56 8.41 -14.25
CA THR A 154 -6.60 9.06 -15.07
C THR A 154 -7.97 8.42 -14.88
N HIS A 155 -8.02 7.10 -14.75
CA HIS A 155 -9.27 6.38 -14.46
C HIS A 155 -9.78 6.69 -13.05
N VAL A 156 -8.90 6.71 -12.05
CA VAL A 156 -9.26 7.08 -10.67
C VAL A 156 -9.86 8.49 -10.63
N LEU A 157 -9.24 9.48 -11.27
CA LEU A 157 -9.76 10.86 -11.31
C LEU A 157 -11.11 10.98 -12.03
N ALA A 158 -11.43 10.05 -12.93
CA ALA A 158 -12.70 10.00 -13.64
C ALA A 158 -13.75 9.12 -12.93
N SER A 159 -13.39 8.47 -11.82
CA SER A 159 -14.25 7.48 -11.17
C SER A 159 -15.33 8.13 -10.32
N LYS A 160 -16.43 7.39 -10.12
CA LYS A 160 -17.55 7.84 -9.26
C LYS A 160 -17.11 8.02 -7.80
N GLU A 161 -16.17 7.21 -7.33
CA GLU A 161 -15.61 7.24 -5.97
C GLU A 161 -14.84 8.55 -5.74
N PHE A 162 -14.03 8.97 -6.71
CA PHE A 162 -13.31 10.25 -6.61
C PHE A 162 -14.28 11.43 -6.59
N TRP A 163 -15.28 11.46 -7.49
CA TRP A 163 -16.28 12.54 -7.52
C TRP A 163 -17.17 12.56 -6.28
N ALA A 164 -17.50 11.40 -5.71
CA ALA A 164 -18.23 11.31 -4.45
C ALA A 164 -17.41 11.93 -3.30
N LEU A 165 -16.11 11.61 -3.22
CA LEU A 165 -15.21 12.21 -2.25
C LEU A 165 -15.07 13.72 -2.45
N ASP A 166 -14.87 14.19 -3.68
CA ASP A 166 -14.74 15.61 -3.98
C ASP A 166 -16.00 16.40 -3.57
N LYS A 167 -17.18 15.84 -3.86
CA LYS A 167 -18.45 16.42 -3.43
C LYS A 167 -18.57 16.47 -1.90
N ALA A 168 -18.26 15.37 -1.20
CA ALA A 168 -18.28 15.34 0.26
C ALA A 168 -17.32 16.37 0.87
N LEU A 169 -16.14 16.54 0.28
CA LEU A 169 -15.17 17.56 0.70
C LEU A 169 -15.66 19.00 0.43
N ALA A 170 -16.41 19.22 -0.64
CA ALA A 170 -17.01 20.51 -0.96
C ALA A 170 -18.14 20.88 0.01
N ASP A 171 -18.96 19.90 0.40
CA ASP A 171 -20.08 20.09 1.34
C ASP A 171 -19.62 20.32 2.79
N MET A 172 -18.34 20.04 3.10
CA MET A 172 -17.71 20.32 4.41
C MET A 172 -17.10 21.73 4.53
N LYS A 173 -17.10 22.53 3.45
CA LYS A 173 -16.58 23.91 3.44
C LYS A 173 -17.70 24.93 3.67
#